data_AF-A0A1Y3APX9-F1
#
_entry.id   AF-A0A1Y3APX9-F1
#
_cell.length_a   1.000
_cell.length_b   1.000
_cell.length_c   1.000
_cell.angle_alpha   90.00
_cell.angle_beta   90.00
_cell.angle_gamma   90.00
#
_symmetry.space_group_name_H-M   'P 1'
#
loop_
_entity.id
_entity.type
_entity.pdbx_description
1 polymer ?
#
loop_
_entity_poly.entity_id
_entity_poly.type
_entity_poly.pdbx_seq_one_letter_code
_entity_poly.pdbx_strand_id
1 'polypeptide(L)'
;MTASPSGIYGNFGQANYSSAKLGLLALAKTLAIEGSKYDIKCNTIVPVAASRLTEDLLPEDIFNLLKPSCVAPMVGYLCHESCPANGEVIEAAGGYFGRYQWQRARGKVFTDTDRITIEDIRNNWQQITDMSNGYSTPTSMEG
;
A
#
# COMPACT_ATOMS: atom_id res chain seq x y z
N MET A 1 -5.63 -8.30 -6.51
CA MET A 1 -4.76 -8.96 -5.50
C MET A 1 -5.23 -8.62 -4.09
N THR A 2 -4.97 -9.49 -3.11
CA THR A 2 -5.38 -9.29 -1.70
C THR A 2 -4.17 -9.17 -0.78
N ALA A 3 -3.84 -7.95 -0.40
CA ALA A 3 -2.81 -7.61 0.58
C ALA A 3 -3.40 -7.66 2.01
N SER A 4 -2.73 -7.00 2.97
CA SER A 4 -3.21 -6.86 4.35
C SER A 4 -2.50 -5.67 5.02
N PRO A 5 -3.05 -5.12 6.12
CA PRO A 5 -2.35 -4.13 6.92
C PRO A 5 -0.99 -4.63 7.41
N SER A 6 -0.87 -5.91 7.80
CA SER A 6 0.42 -6.53 8.16
C SER A 6 1.43 -6.48 7.02
N GLY A 7 0.99 -6.65 5.77
CA GLY A 7 1.85 -6.49 4.60
C GLY A 7 2.34 -5.06 4.41
N ILE A 8 1.48 -4.07 4.65
CA ILE A 8 1.82 -2.64 4.45
C ILE A 8 2.71 -2.11 5.57
N TYR A 9 2.38 -2.42 6.82
CA TYR A 9 2.98 -1.80 8.01
C TYR A 9 3.93 -2.73 8.78
N GLY A 10 3.91 -4.03 8.48
CA GLY A 10 4.51 -5.06 9.33
C GLY A 10 3.61 -5.43 10.52
N ASN A 11 3.78 -6.65 11.02
CA ASN A 11 3.16 -7.09 12.27
C ASN A 11 4.03 -8.14 12.99
N PHE A 12 4.06 -8.10 14.32
CA PHE A 12 4.89 -9.00 15.12
C PHE A 12 4.49 -10.47 14.87
N GLY A 13 5.48 -11.36 14.75
CA GLY A 13 5.26 -12.79 14.50
C GLY A 13 4.73 -13.14 13.09
N GLN A 14 4.60 -12.16 12.19
CA GLN A 14 4.00 -12.36 10.86
C GLN A 14 4.97 -12.03 9.72
N ALA A 15 6.28 -12.25 9.88
CA ALA A 15 7.26 -11.92 8.85
C ALA A 15 6.95 -12.61 7.50
N ASN A 16 6.70 -13.92 7.53
CA ASN A 16 6.31 -14.70 6.34
C ASN A 16 5.02 -14.19 5.67
N TYR A 17 3.99 -13.92 6.47
CA TYR A 17 2.70 -13.43 6.00
C TYR A 17 2.82 -12.02 5.41
N SER A 18 3.51 -11.12 6.11
CA SER A 18 3.71 -9.73 5.69
C SER A 18 4.49 -9.65 4.38
N SER A 19 5.59 -10.42 4.26
CA SER A 19 6.36 -10.52 3.02
C SER A 19 5.51 -11.03 1.85
N ALA A 20 4.72 -12.08 2.05
CA ALA A 20 3.85 -12.62 1.00
C ALA A 20 2.79 -11.58 0.57
N LYS A 21 2.18 -10.88 1.53
CA LYS A 21 1.12 -9.90 1.26
C LYS A 21 1.63 -8.65 0.56
N LEU A 22 2.81 -8.16 0.91
CA LEU A 22 3.43 -7.04 0.20
C LEU A 22 3.94 -7.47 -1.18
N GLY A 23 4.42 -8.71 -1.33
CA GLY A 23 4.79 -9.30 -2.62
C GLY A 23 3.63 -9.34 -3.61
N LEU A 24 2.40 -9.63 -3.15
CA LEU A 24 1.20 -9.57 -3.99
C LEU A 24 0.89 -8.15 -4.49
N LEU A 25 1.18 -7.12 -3.69
CA LEU A 25 1.03 -5.73 -4.12
C LEU A 25 2.01 -5.42 -5.25
N ALA A 26 3.28 -5.78 -5.08
CA ALA A 26 4.30 -5.60 -6.12
C ALA A 26 3.94 -6.31 -7.43
N LEU A 27 3.48 -7.58 -7.34
CA LEU A 27 2.97 -8.32 -8.49
C LEU A 27 1.81 -7.59 -9.18
N ALA A 28 0.84 -7.07 -8.41
CA ALA A 28 -0.30 -6.35 -8.96
C ALA A 28 0.13 -5.09 -9.73
N LYS A 29 1.11 -4.34 -9.21
CA LYS A 29 1.63 -3.12 -9.85
C LYS A 29 2.22 -3.43 -11.23
N THR A 30 3.02 -4.49 -11.35
CA THR A 30 3.58 -4.91 -12.64
C THR A 30 2.49 -5.39 -13.59
N LEU A 31 1.56 -6.23 -13.13
CA LEU A 31 0.44 -6.71 -13.96
C LEU A 31 -0.47 -5.58 -14.45
N ALA A 32 -0.68 -4.54 -13.65
CA ALA A 32 -1.44 -3.36 -14.05
C ALA A 32 -0.79 -2.62 -15.24
N ILE A 33 0.55 -2.57 -15.27
CA ILE A 33 1.31 -1.95 -16.36
C ILE A 33 1.27 -2.84 -17.61
N GLU A 34 1.64 -4.11 -17.47
CA GLU A 34 1.70 -5.07 -18.59
C GLU A 34 0.34 -5.32 -19.24
N GLY A 35 -0.72 -5.35 -18.43
CA GLY A 35 -2.10 -5.57 -18.84
C GLY A 35 -2.80 -4.36 -19.45
N SER A 36 -2.29 -3.14 -19.22
CA SER A 36 -2.95 -1.89 -19.61
C SER A 36 -3.28 -1.82 -21.11
N LYS A 37 -2.36 -2.25 -21.97
CA LYS A 37 -2.57 -2.29 -23.44
C LYS A 37 -3.66 -3.26 -23.90
N TYR A 38 -4.13 -4.14 -23.01
CA TYR A 38 -5.16 -5.15 -23.26
C TYR A 38 -6.45 -4.89 -22.47
N ASP A 39 -6.58 -3.72 -21.82
CA ASP A 39 -7.65 -3.42 -20.87
C ASP A 39 -7.77 -4.45 -19.72
N ILE A 40 -6.64 -5.08 -19.36
CA ILE A 40 -6.56 -5.97 -18.20
C ILE A 40 -6.11 -5.14 -17.02
N LYS A 41 -7.05 -4.86 -16.11
CA LYS A 41 -6.82 -4.07 -14.90
C LYS A 41 -6.42 -4.97 -13.73
N CYS A 42 -5.44 -4.53 -12.95
CA CYS A 42 -5.06 -5.22 -11.71
C CYS A 42 -4.99 -4.25 -10.54
N ASN A 43 -5.90 -4.38 -9.58
CA ASN A 43 -5.92 -3.57 -8.36
C ASN A 43 -5.63 -4.45 -7.13
N THR A 44 -5.20 -3.83 -6.03
CA THR A 44 -4.95 -4.48 -4.75
C THR A 44 -5.93 -4.01 -3.70
N ILE A 45 -6.60 -4.96 -3.03
CA ILE A 45 -7.43 -4.67 -1.86
C ILE A 45 -6.64 -4.97 -0.58
N VAL A 46 -6.76 -4.08 0.41
CA VAL A 46 -6.26 -4.21 1.78
C VAL A 46 -7.49 -4.32 2.68
N PRO A 47 -8.03 -5.54 2.87
CA PRO A 47 -9.23 -5.71 3.66
C PRO A 47 -8.91 -5.69 5.16
N VAL A 48 -9.76 -5.01 5.93
CA VAL A 48 -9.84 -5.17 7.38
C VAL A 48 -11.24 -5.69 7.70
N ALA A 49 -11.32 -7.00 7.87
CA ALA A 49 -12.55 -7.69 8.21
C ALA A 49 -12.29 -8.63 9.38
N ALA A 50 -13.26 -8.67 10.30
CA ALA A 50 -13.33 -9.69 11.32
C ALA A 50 -13.52 -11.06 10.65
N SER A 51 -12.73 -12.03 11.11
CA SER A 51 -12.82 -13.42 10.69
C SER A 51 -12.63 -14.32 11.91
N ARG A 52 -12.82 -15.63 11.73
CA ARG A 52 -12.48 -16.63 12.75
C ARG A 52 -11.04 -16.49 13.28
N LEU A 53 -10.11 -15.96 12.46
CA LEU A 53 -8.71 -15.74 12.85
C LEU A 53 -8.50 -14.52 13.77
N THR A 54 -9.50 -13.65 13.91
CA THR A 54 -9.42 -12.40 14.69
C THR A 54 -10.51 -12.30 15.76
N GLU A 55 -11.26 -13.38 15.98
CA GLU A 55 -12.42 -13.42 16.88
C GLU A 55 -12.00 -13.23 18.34
N ASP A 56 -10.97 -13.94 18.80
CA ASP A 56 -10.44 -13.82 20.16
C ASP A 56 -9.61 -12.54 20.41
N LEU A 57 -9.36 -11.74 19.36
CA LEU A 57 -8.50 -10.55 19.42
C LEU A 57 -9.28 -9.24 19.47
N LEU A 58 -10.56 -9.25 19.09
CA LEU A 58 -11.36 -8.04 18.92
C LEU A 58 -12.52 -8.00 19.91
N PRO A 59 -12.82 -6.83 20.52
CA PRO A 59 -14.07 -6.63 21.23
C PRO A 59 -15.27 -6.90 20.31
N GLU A 60 -16.35 -7.48 20.85
CA GLU A 60 -17.53 -7.89 20.09
C GLU A 60 -18.15 -6.76 19.27
N ASP A 61 -18.21 -5.54 19.83
CA ASP A 61 -18.74 -4.36 19.14
C ASP A 61 -17.93 -4.01 17.88
N ILE A 62 -16.60 -4.15 17.93
CA ILE A 62 -15.71 -3.92 16.77
C ILE A 62 -15.82 -5.09 15.77
N PHE A 63 -15.89 -6.32 16.27
CA PHE A 63 -16.08 -7.51 15.44
C PHE A 63 -17.33 -7.40 14.58
N ASN A 64 -18.43 -6.92 15.16
CA ASN A 64 -19.71 -6.72 14.48
C ASN A 64 -19.70 -5.60 13.41
N LEU A 65 -18.77 -4.65 13.49
CA LEU A 65 -18.60 -3.60 12.48
C LEU A 65 -17.75 -4.07 11.30
N LEU A 66 -16.79 -4.97 11.51
CA LEU A 66 -15.84 -5.41 10.50
C LEU A 66 -16.35 -6.61 9.67
N LYS A 67 -17.61 -6.56 9.23
CA LYS A 67 -18.21 -7.67 8.46
C LYS A 67 -17.57 -7.79 7.06
N PRO A 68 -17.37 -9.01 6.53
CA PRO A 68 -16.93 -9.20 5.14
C PRO A 68 -17.82 -8.51 4.10
N SER A 69 -19.11 -8.36 4.38
CA SER A 69 -20.06 -7.61 3.54
C SER A 69 -19.72 -6.13 3.39
N CYS A 70 -18.89 -5.56 4.28
CA CYS A 70 -18.38 -4.19 4.16
C CYS A 70 -17.21 -4.08 3.16
N VAL A 71 -16.58 -5.20 2.78
CA VAL A 71 -15.47 -5.26 1.81
C VAL A 71 -15.99 -5.61 0.41
N ALA A 72 -16.98 -6.50 0.33
CA ALA A 72 -17.46 -7.06 -0.94
C ALA A 72 -17.86 -6.00 -2.00
N PRO A 73 -18.55 -4.89 -1.67
CA PRO A 73 -18.90 -3.88 -2.67
C PRO A 73 -17.69 -3.24 -3.36
N MET A 74 -16.61 -2.98 -2.61
CA MET A 74 -15.39 -2.41 -3.18
C MET A 74 -14.73 -3.40 -4.16
N VAL A 75 -14.67 -4.69 -3.79
CA VAL A 75 -14.17 -5.73 -4.69
C VAL A 75 -15.02 -5.81 -5.96
N GLY A 76 -16.34 -5.81 -5.82
CA GLY A 76 -17.27 -5.81 -6.94
C GLY A 76 -17.05 -4.63 -7.88
N TYR A 77 -16.89 -3.42 -7.33
CA TYR A 77 -16.64 -2.23 -8.14
C TYR A 77 -15.27 -2.27 -8.84
N LEU A 78 -14.19 -2.72 -8.17
CA LEU A 78 -12.86 -2.85 -8.78
C LEU A 78 -12.82 -3.86 -9.94
N CYS A 79 -13.80 -4.77 -10.03
CA CYS A 79 -13.95 -5.74 -11.11
C CYS A 79 -15.01 -5.35 -12.14
N HIS A 80 -15.71 -4.22 -11.94
CA HIS A 80 -16.75 -3.78 -12.86
C HIS A 80 -16.13 -3.10 -14.11
N GLU A 81 -16.73 -3.30 -15.27
CA GLU A 81 -16.25 -2.75 -16.56
C GLU A 81 -16.11 -1.21 -16.53
N SER A 82 -17.01 -0.54 -15.82
CA SER A 82 -17.01 0.93 -15.68
C SER A 82 -15.93 1.45 -14.73
N CYS A 83 -15.21 0.59 -14.03
CA CYS A 83 -14.21 1.02 -13.06
C CYS A 83 -12.96 1.54 -13.77
N PRO A 84 -12.54 2.79 -13.53
CA PRO A 84 -11.33 3.33 -14.16
C PRO A 84 -10.04 2.89 -13.43
N ALA A 85 -10.15 2.28 -12.25
CA ALA A 85 -8.99 1.97 -11.42
C ALA A 85 -8.10 0.90 -12.07
N ASN A 86 -6.81 1.20 -12.18
CA ASN A 86 -5.79 0.22 -12.55
C ASN A 86 -4.52 0.46 -11.73
N GLY A 87 -3.96 -0.59 -11.14
CA GLY A 87 -2.78 -0.51 -10.27
C GLY A 87 -3.06 0.13 -8.91
N GLU A 88 -4.32 0.35 -8.53
CA GLU A 88 -4.66 1.02 -7.28
C GLU A 88 -4.55 0.11 -6.06
N VAL A 89 -4.29 0.69 -4.89
CA VAL A 89 -4.21 -0.02 -3.61
C VAL A 89 -5.25 0.58 -2.67
N ILE A 90 -6.28 -0.18 -2.35
CA ILE A 90 -7.48 0.31 -1.68
C ILE A 90 -7.72 -0.44 -0.37
N GLU A 91 -7.89 0.30 0.72
CA GLU A 91 -8.42 -0.21 1.99
C GLU A 91 -9.93 -0.35 1.94
N ALA A 92 -10.45 -1.40 2.55
CA ALA A 92 -11.87 -1.53 2.84
C ALA A 92 -12.06 -2.13 4.24
N ALA A 93 -12.70 -1.38 5.13
CA ALA A 93 -12.78 -1.69 6.56
C ALA A 93 -14.07 -1.15 7.19
N GLY A 94 -15.03 -2.02 7.55
CA GLY A 94 -16.21 -1.60 8.33
C GLY A 94 -16.98 -0.37 7.83
N GLY A 95 -16.99 -0.11 6.52
CA GLY A 95 -17.61 1.08 5.89
C GLY A 95 -16.64 2.20 5.51
N TYR A 96 -15.38 2.14 5.95
CA TYR A 96 -14.29 3.00 5.47
C TYR A 96 -13.66 2.44 4.20
N PHE A 97 -13.33 3.35 3.27
CA PHE A 97 -12.60 3.08 2.04
C PHE A 97 -11.54 4.15 1.84
N GLY A 98 -10.29 3.74 1.65
CA GLY A 98 -9.16 4.67 1.51
C GLY A 98 -8.16 4.19 0.48
N ARG A 99 -7.45 5.09 -0.19
CA ARG A 99 -6.37 4.73 -1.12
C ARG A 99 -5.02 4.88 -0.44
N TYR A 100 -4.17 3.86 -0.58
CA TYR A 100 -2.76 3.92 -0.26
C TYR A 100 -1.96 4.55 -1.39
N GLN A 101 -1.03 5.44 -1.06
CA GLN A 101 -0.12 6.07 -2.01
C GLN A 101 1.27 6.21 -1.43
N TRP A 102 2.30 6.02 -2.26
CA TRP A 102 3.67 6.30 -1.87
C TRP A 102 3.93 7.80 -1.83
N GLN A 103 4.65 8.23 -0.80
CA GLN A 103 5.19 9.59 -0.71
C GLN A 103 6.69 9.50 -0.51
N ARG A 104 7.44 10.30 -1.28
CA ARG A 104 8.90 10.39 -1.19
C ARG A 104 9.28 11.83 -0.86
N ALA A 105 9.99 12.02 0.24
CA ALA A 105 10.57 13.30 0.64
C ALA A 105 11.32 13.96 -0.51
N ARG A 106 11.43 15.29 -0.50
CA ARG A 106 12.29 16.02 -1.44
C ARG A 106 13.74 15.54 -1.39
N GLY A 107 14.22 15.18 -0.21
CA GLY A 107 15.55 14.62 0.02
C GLY A 107 16.69 15.63 -0.14
N LYS A 108 17.92 15.11 -0.24
CA LYS A 108 19.16 15.86 -0.43
C LYS A 108 19.85 15.40 -1.71
N VAL A 109 20.26 16.35 -2.54
CA VAL A 109 21.17 16.09 -3.66
C VAL A 109 22.59 16.50 -3.24
N PHE A 110 23.54 15.59 -3.42
CA PHE A 110 24.97 15.88 -3.30
C PHE A 110 25.53 16.08 -4.70
N THR A 111 26.27 17.16 -4.91
CA THR A 111 26.80 17.55 -6.24
C THR A 111 28.16 16.94 -6.53
N ASP A 112 28.93 16.60 -5.51
CA ASP A 112 30.21 15.90 -5.62
C ASP A 112 30.01 14.43 -5.25
N THR A 113 29.75 13.60 -6.26
CA THR A 113 29.40 12.19 -6.08
C THR A 113 30.58 11.31 -5.70
N ASP A 114 31.81 11.76 -5.96
CA ASP A 114 33.03 10.97 -5.71
C ASP A 114 33.48 11.04 -4.24
N ARG A 115 32.87 11.92 -3.43
CA ARG A 115 33.32 12.24 -2.06
C ARG A 115 32.22 12.16 -1.00
N ILE A 116 31.09 11.52 -1.29
CA ILE A 116 30.02 11.34 -0.30
C ILE A 116 30.49 10.41 0.82
N THR A 117 30.47 10.92 2.06
CA THR A 117 30.85 10.17 3.26
C THR A 117 29.63 9.74 4.09
N ILE A 118 29.84 8.82 5.05
CA ILE A 118 28.81 8.45 6.04
C ILE A 118 28.44 9.68 6.89
N GLU A 119 29.43 10.51 7.22
CA GLU A 119 29.25 11.75 7.96
C GLU A 119 28.33 12.72 7.22
N ASP A 120 28.45 12.83 5.89
CA ASP A 120 27.56 13.67 5.09
C ASP A 120 26.11 13.23 5.19
N ILE A 121 25.85 11.92 5.13
CA ILE A 121 24.51 11.35 5.30
C ILE A 121 23.97 11.63 6.71
N ARG A 122 24.76 11.35 7.74
CA ARG A 122 24.38 11.60 9.15
C ARG A 122 24.07 13.07 9.38
N ASN A 123 24.93 13.97 8.91
CA ASN A 123 24.80 15.41 9.12
C ASN A 123 23.61 16.00 8.35
N ASN A 124 23.15 15.35 7.28
CA ASN A 124 21.98 15.78 6.48
C ASN A 124 20.74 14.89 6.70
N TRP A 125 20.74 13.99 7.69
CA TRP A 125 19.67 13.00 7.89
C TRP A 125 18.28 13.63 7.98
N GLN A 126 18.16 14.74 8.71
CA GLN A 126 16.91 15.47 8.82
C GLN A 126 16.42 15.97 7.47
N GLN A 127 17.29 16.57 6.64
CA GLN A 127 16.92 17.01 5.30
C GLN A 127 16.54 15.84 4.37
N ILE A 128 17.22 14.70 4.50
CA ILE A 128 16.94 13.49 3.70
C ILE A 128 15.55 12.94 4.01
N THR A 129 15.15 12.97 5.27
CA THR A 129 13.94 12.31 5.79
C THR A 129 12.76 13.26 6.03
N ASP A 130 12.95 14.57 5.82
CA ASP A 130 11.91 15.58 6.05
C ASP A 130 10.77 15.47 5.04
N MET A 131 9.60 15.06 5.53
CA MET A 131 8.35 14.99 4.75
C MET A 131 7.53 16.29 4.82
N SER A 132 7.89 17.24 5.70
CA SER A 132 7.16 18.50 5.87
C SER A 132 7.50 19.55 4.81
N ASN A 133 8.71 19.49 4.26
CA ASN A 133 9.22 20.45 3.28
C ASN A 133 9.04 19.97 1.82
N GLY A 134 7.86 19.42 1.54
CA GLY A 134 7.46 18.91 0.23
C GLY A 134 7.81 17.44 0.01
N TYR A 135 6.92 16.75 -0.71
CA TYR A 135 7.07 15.36 -1.12
C TYR A 135 6.58 15.18 -2.56
N SER A 136 7.05 14.12 -3.20
CA SER A 136 6.54 13.62 -4.47
C SER A 136 5.68 12.39 -4.22
N THR A 137 4.71 12.13 -5.10
CA THR A 137 3.87 10.93 -5.03
C THR A 137 4.12 10.02 -6.23
N PRO A 138 5.26 9.30 -6.26
CA PRO A 138 5.62 8.48 -7.42
C PRO A 138 4.58 7.39 -7.67
N THR A 139 4.12 7.27 -8.91
CA THR A 139 3.12 6.29 -9.36
C THR A 139 3.70 5.26 -10.33
N SER A 140 4.80 5.58 -11.01
CA SER A 140 5.50 4.73 -11.97
C SER A 140 7.02 4.96 -11.88
N MET A 141 7.81 4.08 -12.49
CA MET A 141 9.26 4.31 -12.68
C MET A 141 9.54 5.28 -13.84
N GLU A 142 8.58 5.51 -14.74
CA GLU A 142 8.74 6.26 -15.99
C GLU A 142 8.28 7.73 -15.90
N GLY A 143 7.83 8.17 -14.73
CA GLY A 143 7.27 9.51 -14.51
C GLY A 143 5.77 9.49 -14.28
#